data_AF-A0A511D1F7-F1
#
_entry.id   AF-A0A511D1F7-F1
#
_cell.length_a   1.000
_cell.length_b   1.000
_cell.length_c   1.000
_cell.angle_alpha   90.00
_cell.angle_beta   90.00
_cell.angle_gamma   90.00
#
_symmetry.space_group_name_H-M   'P 1'
#
loop_
_entity.id
_entity.type
_entity.pdbx_description
1 polymer ?
#
loop_
_entity_poly.entity_id
_entity_poly.type
_entity_poly.pdbx_seq_one_letter_code
_entity_poly.pdbx_strand_id
1 'polypeptide(L)' 'MADARTDPLMAAAHDLVRAEGYVSLLALPLLYGDSLVATVSMYYDRSVELDKEYVTTAQGVADHFAVALGLAPRP' A
#
# COMPACT_ATOMS: atom_id res chain seq x y z
N MET A 1 -1.03 15.05 -7.72
CA MET A 1 -0.60 13.77 -7.11
C MET A 1 0.04 14.07 -5.77
N ALA A 2 -0.18 13.21 -4.76
CA ALA A 2 0.44 13.35 -3.45
C ALA A 2 1.92 12.94 -3.51
N ASP A 3 2.80 13.71 -2.86
CA ASP A 3 4.24 13.42 -2.73
C ASP A 3 4.51 12.96 -1.30
N ALA A 4 4.98 11.72 -1.15
CA ALA A 4 5.16 11.07 0.16
C ALA A 4 6.10 11.86 1.08
N ARG A 5 7.02 12.66 0.54
CA ARG A 5 7.99 13.45 1.31
C ARG A 5 7.35 14.65 2.01
N THR A 6 6.18 15.08 1.54
CA THR A 6 5.48 16.26 2.05
C THR A 6 4.05 15.96 2.49
N ASP A 7 3.59 14.72 2.31
CA ASP A 7 2.23 14.30 2.68
C ASP A 7 2.06 14.34 4.21
N PRO A 8 1.04 15.06 4.73
CA PRO A 8 0.75 15.09 6.16
C PRO A 8 0.54 13.69 6.79
N LEU A 9 0.03 12.73 6.01
CA LEU A 9 -0.13 11.34 6.47
C LEU A 9 1.21 10.66 6.72
N MET A 10 2.29 11.14 6.10
CA MET A 10 3.63 10.63 6.29
C MET A 10 4.43 11.33 7.40
N ALA A 11 3.84 12.29 8.11
CA ALA A 11 4.53 13.06 9.15
C ALA A 11 5.23 12.17 10.19
N ALA A 12 4.60 11.05 10.58
CA ALA A 12 5.15 10.10 11.54
C ALA A 12 6.34 9.27 11.03
N ALA A 13 6.51 9.15 9.70
CA ALA A 13 7.58 8.38 9.08
C ALA A 13 8.45 9.23 8.13
N HIS A 14 8.42 10.55 8.26
CA HIS A 14 9.09 11.48 7.36
C HIS A 14 10.60 11.21 7.25
N ASP A 15 11.26 10.88 8.37
CA ASP A 15 12.68 10.55 8.37
C ASP A 15 12.98 9.27 7.58
N LEU A 16 12.11 8.25 7.68
CA LEU A 16 12.22 7.02 6.92
C LEU A 16 11.99 7.28 5.42
N VAL A 17 10.95 8.03 5.07
CA VAL A 17 10.63 8.41 3.69
C VAL A 17 11.81 9.14 3.03
N ARG A 18 12.49 10.04 3.78
CA ARG A 18 13.67 10.75 3.28
C ARG A 18 14.89 9.85 3.19
N ALA A 19 15.13 9.01 4.19
CA ALA A 19 16.28 8.11 4.22
C ALA A 19 16.23 7.09 3.08
N GLU A 20 15.05 6.57 2.77
CA GLU A 20 14.86 5.58 1.70
C GLU A 20 14.49 6.20 0.34
N GLY A 21 14.19 7.50 0.30
CA GLY A 21 14.01 8.25 -0.94
C GLY A 21 12.66 8.04 -1.64
N TYR A 22 11.61 7.67 -0.91
CA TYR A 22 10.29 7.43 -1.52
C TYR A 22 9.67 8.75 -1.98
N VAL A 23 9.12 8.75 -3.20
CA VAL A 23 8.36 9.84 -3.80
C VAL A 23 6.88 9.49 -3.88
N SER A 24 6.56 8.25 -4.26
CA SER A 24 5.19 7.73 -4.30
C SER A 24 5.07 6.49 -3.42
N LEU A 25 3.95 6.36 -2.74
CA LEU A 25 3.66 5.24 -1.84
C LEU A 25 2.19 4.82 -2.02
N LEU A 26 1.97 3.51 -2.12
CA LEU A 26 0.66 2.89 -2.10
C LEU A 26 0.62 1.87 -0.96
N ALA A 27 -0.30 2.06 -0.02
CA ALA A 27 -0.59 1.08 1.03
C ALA A 27 -1.97 0.48 0.79
N LEU A 28 -2.04 -0.85 0.67
CA LEU A 28 -3.27 -1.58 0.42
C LEU A 28 -3.58 -2.53 1.58
N PRO A 29 -4.87 -2.67 1.95
CA PRO A 29 -5.27 -3.61 2.99
C PRO A 29 -5.20 -5.06 2.51
N LEU A 30 -4.84 -5.95 3.43
CA LEU A 30 -5.04 -7.39 3.34
C LEU A 30 -6.16 -7.76 4.31
N LEU A 31 -7.32 -8.14 3.76
CA LEU A 31 -8.54 -8.41 4.53
C LEU A 31 -8.78 -9.91 4.72
N TYR A 32 -9.29 -10.29 5.90
CA TYR A 32 -9.94 -11.58 6.18
C TYR A 32 -11.43 -11.32 6.42
N GLY A 33 -12.28 -11.63 5.44
CA GLY A 33 -13.67 -11.17 5.45
C GLY A 33 -13.71 -9.64 5.53
N ASP A 34 -14.42 -9.10 6.52
CA ASP A 34 -14.49 -7.65 6.78
C ASP A 34 -13.38 -7.12 7.72
N SER A 35 -12.47 -7.99 8.18
CA SER A 35 -11.42 -7.62 9.13
C SER A 35 -10.10 -7.28 8.44
N LEU A 36 -9.53 -6.13 8.77
CA LEU A 36 -8.16 -5.78 8.38
C LEU A 36 -7.16 -6.61 9.18
N VAL A 37 -6.33 -7.41 8.49
CA VAL A 37 -5.32 -8.25 9.15
C VAL A 37 -3.92 -7.72 8.96
N ALA A 38 -3.62 -7.16 7.79
CA ALA A 38 -2.31 -6.59 7.48
C ALA A 38 -2.43 -5.54 6.37
N THR A 39 -1.31 -4.88 6.05
CA THR A 39 -1.18 -4.03 4.87
C THR A 39 0.00 -4.48 4.03
N VAL A 40 -0.09 -4.29 2.72
CA VAL A 40 1.04 -4.35 1.80
C VAL A 40 1.35 -2.94 1.34
N SER A 41 2.62 -2.55 1.41
CA SER A 41 3.07 -1.23 0.99
C SER A 41 4.04 -1.35 -0.17
N MET A 42 3.81 -0.54 -1.21
CA MET A 42 4.68 -0.39 -2.36
C MET A 42 5.17 1.05 -2.39
N TYR A 43 6.48 1.23 -2.45
CA TYR A 43 7.12 2.54 -2.51
C TYR A 43 7.96 2.68 -3.77
N TYR A 44 8.02 3.90 -4.28
CA TYR A 44 8.71 4.25 -5.51
C TYR A 44 9.61 5.45 -5.27
N ASP A 45 10.82 5.40 -5.81
CA ASP A 45 11.79 6.51 -5.84
C ASP A 45 11.47 7.58 -6.89
N ARG A 46 10.33 7.43 -7.57
CA ARG A 46 9.84 8.31 -8.63
C ARG A 46 8.35 8.57 -8.47
N SER A 47 7.88 9.63 -9.13
CA SER A 47 6.45 9.89 -9.24
C SER A 47 5.78 8.81 -10.09
N VAL A 48 4.81 8.10 -9.49
CA VAL A 48 4.00 7.08 -10.17
C VAL A 48 2.53 7.44 -10.06
N GLU A 49 1.82 7.48 -11.18
CA GLU A 49 0.37 7.72 -11.17
C GLU A 49 -0.36 6.51 -10.59
N LEU A 50 -0.93 6.68 -9.41
CA LEU A 50 -1.70 5.68 -8.68
C LEU A 50 -3.19 5.92 -8.94
N ASP A 51 -3.60 5.80 -10.20
CA ASP A 51 -4.99 5.97 -10.60
C ASP A 51 -5.88 4.81 -10.11
N LYS A 52 -7.18 4.90 -10.41
CA LYS A 52 -8.14 3.89 -9.99
C LYS A 52 -7.86 2.50 -10.57
N GLU A 53 -7.41 2.43 -11.82
CA GLU A 53 -7.12 1.14 -12.48
C GLU A 53 -5.91 0.49 -11.81
N TYR A 54 -4.84 1.25 -11.63
CA TYR A 54 -3.63 0.83 -10.94
C TYR A 54 -3.94 0.30 -9.52
N VAL A 55 -4.68 1.07 -8.73
CA VAL A 55 -5.07 0.69 -7.36
C VAL A 55 -5.92 -0.58 -7.36
N THR A 56 -6.86 -0.72 -8.32
CA THR A 56 -7.69 -1.92 -8.43
C THR A 56 -6.87 -3.16 -8.78
N THR A 57 -5.95 -3.04 -9.74
CA THR A 57 -5.05 -4.15 -10.10
C THR A 57 -4.15 -4.54 -8.93
N ALA A 58 -3.55 -3.56 -8.26
CA ALA A 58 -2.68 -3.81 -7.12
C ALA A 58 -3.46 -4.44 -5.94
N GLN A 59 -4.72 -4.03 -5.71
CA GLN A 59 -5.59 -4.66 -4.71
C GLN A 59 -5.86 -6.13 -5.06
N GLY A 60 -6.12 -6.46 -6.32
CA GLY A 60 -6.31 -7.87 -6.73
C GLY A 60 -5.08 -8.75 -6.47
N VAL A 61 -3.86 -8.20 -6.60
CA VAL A 61 -2.63 -8.89 -6.22
C VAL A 61 -2.52 -9.03 -4.71
N ALA A 62 -2.83 -7.98 -3.95
CA ALA A 62 -2.85 -7.99 -2.50
C ALA A 62 -3.83 -9.06 -1.96
N ASP A 63 -5.02 -9.16 -2.54
CA ASP A 63 -6.02 -10.17 -2.20
C ASP A 63 -5.47 -11.60 -2.40
N HIS A 64 -4.69 -11.82 -3.46
CA HIS A 64 -4.03 -13.12 -3.68
C HIS A 64 -2.98 -13.42 -2.60
N PHE A 65 -2.22 -12.42 -2.14
CA PHE A 65 -1.30 -12.60 -1.01
C PHE A 65 -2.05 -12.93 0.28
N ALA A 66 -3.21 -12.32 0.52
CA ALA A 66 -4.04 -12.67 1.66
C ALA A 66 -4.44 -14.15 1.62
N VAL A 67 -4.86 -14.68 0.46
CA VAL A 67 -5.15 -16.12 0.28
C VAL A 67 -3.92 -16.98 0.58
N ALA A 68 -2.77 -16.66 -0.02
CA ALA A 68 -1.54 -17.45 0.13
C ALA A 68 -1.03 -17.49 1.58
N LEU A 69 -1.24 -16.42 2.34
CA LEU A 69 -0.90 -16.32 3.76
C LEU A 69 -1.94 -16.96 4.68
N GLY A 70 -3.02 -17.55 4.15
CA GLY A 70 -4.10 -18.14 4.93
C GLY A 70 -5.02 -17.11 5.59
N LEU A 71 -5.01 -15.88 5.09
CA LEU A 71 -5.83 -14.75 5.52
C LEU A 71 -7.14 -14.62 4.71
N ALA A 72 -7.47 -15.58 3.85
CA ALA A 72 -8.77 -15.62 3.19
C ALA A 72 -9.84 -16.20 4.12
N PRO A 73 -11.07 -15.65 4.13
CA PRO A 73 -12.17 -16.22 4.89
C PRO A 73 -12.33 -17.71 4.52
N ARG A 74 -12.29 -18.60 5.52
CA ARG A 74 -12.71 -19.99 5.31
C ARG A 74 -14.18 -20.00 4.83
N PRO A 75 -14.52 -20.84 3.84
CA PRO A 75 -15.90 -20.98 3.36
C PRO A 75 -16.84 -21.44 4.47
#